data_AF-A0AAX4JEV1-F1
#
_entry.id   AF-A0AAX4JEV1-F1
#
_cell.length_a   1.000
_cell.length_b   1.000
_cell.length_c   1.000
_cell.angle_alpha   90.00
_cell.angle_beta   90.00
_cell.angle_gamma   90.00
#
_symmetry.space_group_name_H-M   'P 1'
#
loop_
_entity.id
_entity.type
_entity.pdbx_description
1 polymer ?
#
loop_
_entity_poly.entity_id
_entity_poly.type
_entity_poly.pdbx_seq_one_letter_code
_entity_poly.pdbx_strand_id
1 'polypeptide(L)'
;MQNLNLSEINTQEQTNSEIKQTNSEIKQTNSLNQNTKDINSTKDINSTKDINSTKDIISTNDIIKYFHSKSKYISDSEYNTLLNILTKIKYTEECEYKKLKEEGDLEYRKGNYNKALVLYTKYIQGNPNTVIYNNRSACYFKLNMFKECEEDCKKGLVFDEFFVKFYGRLALCTAEGEEWIKKGLDLEPDNKILRQIQQQIQSK
;
A
#
# COMPACT_ATOMS: atom_id res chain seq x y z
N MET A 1 -60.94 -10.72 -5.77
CA MET A 1 -60.41 -9.49 -5.14
C MET A 1 -59.54 -9.92 -3.98
N GLN A 2 -58.21 -9.91 -4.14
CA GLN A 2 -57.27 -10.28 -3.08
C GLN A 2 -57.13 -9.10 -2.12
N ASN A 3 -57.54 -9.29 -0.87
CA ASN A 3 -57.27 -8.38 0.24
C ASN A 3 -55.77 -8.43 0.55
N LEU A 4 -55.03 -7.40 0.14
CA LEU A 4 -53.67 -7.15 0.61
C LEU A 4 -53.72 -6.78 2.10
N ASN A 5 -52.88 -7.44 2.89
CA ASN A 5 -52.87 -7.41 4.34
C ASN A 5 -52.37 -6.04 4.83
N LEU A 6 -53.17 -5.32 5.62
CA LEU A 6 -52.88 -3.95 6.09
C LEU A 6 -51.53 -3.83 6.84
N SER A 7 -51.04 -4.95 7.39
CA SER A 7 -49.73 -5.04 8.06
C SER A 7 -48.55 -4.97 7.09
N GLU A 8 -48.65 -5.58 5.91
CA GLU A 8 -47.59 -5.54 4.88
C GLU A 8 -47.46 -4.12 4.29
N ILE A 9 -48.58 -3.41 4.13
CA ILE A 9 -48.61 -2.02 3.65
C ILE A 9 -47.88 -1.10 4.65
N ASN A 10 -48.17 -1.23 5.95
CA ASN A 10 -47.49 -0.43 6.98
C ASN A 10 -45.99 -0.72 7.06
N THR A 11 -45.58 -1.98 6.86
CA THR A 11 -44.16 -2.37 6.89
C THR A 11 -43.41 -1.80 5.67
N GLN A 12 -44.07 -1.79 4.50
CA GLN A 12 -43.54 -1.20 3.26
C GLN A 12 -43.41 0.33 3.34
N GLU A 13 -44.38 1.01 3.99
CA GLU A 13 -44.32 2.45 4.21
C GLU A 13 -43.17 2.84 5.16
N GLN A 14 -42.94 2.03 6.20
CA GLN A 14 -41.84 2.23 7.13
C GLN A 14 -40.46 2.02 6.47
N THR A 15 -40.30 0.98 5.65
CA THR A 15 -39.06 0.77 4.87
C THR A 15 -38.84 1.88 3.84
N ASN A 16 -39.89 2.36 3.18
CA ASN A 16 -39.79 3.49 2.24
C ASN A 16 -39.40 4.80 2.94
N SER A 17 -39.80 5.00 4.19
CA SER A 17 -39.37 6.12 5.03
C SER A 17 -37.87 6.04 5.34
N GLU A 18 -37.38 4.87 5.76
CA GLU A 18 -35.97 4.65 6.09
C GLU A 18 -35.07 4.80 4.85
N ILE A 19 -35.52 4.34 3.68
CA ILE A 19 -34.81 4.52 2.40
C ILE A 19 -34.75 6.01 2.01
N LYS A 20 -35.81 6.79 2.25
CA LYS A 20 -35.79 8.24 2.01
C LYS A 20 -34.81 8.96 2.93
N GLN A 21 -34.74 8.57 4.20
CA GLN A 21 -33.80 9.13 5.15
C GLN A 21 -32.35 8.81 4.76
N THR A 22 -32.06 7.55 4.43
CA THR A 22 -30.73 7.10 3.99
C THR A 22 -30.29 7.83 2.71
N ASN A 23 -31.19 8.02 1.75
CA ASN A 23 -30.89 8.77 0.52
C ASN A 23 -30.63 10.26 0.75
N SER A 24 -31.22 10.85 1.80
CA SER A 24 -30.94 12.23 2.19
C SER A 24 -29.52 12.38 2.78
N GLU A 25 -29.09 11.41 3.59
CA GLU A 25 -27.74 11.36 4.17
C GLU A 25 -26.66 11.12 3.09
N ILE A 26 -26.96 10.28 2.09
CA ILE A 26 -26.08 10.06 0.92
C ILE A 26 -25.94 11.34 0.06
N LYS A 27 -27.01 12.12 -0.11
CA LYS A 27 -26.92 13.40 -0.81
C LYS A 27 -26.09 14.42 -0.04
N GLN A 28 -26.19 14.43 1.29
CA GLN A 28 -25.42 15.33 2.15
C GLN A 28 -23.93 14.99 2.13
N THR A 29 -23.57 13.70 2.18
CA THR A 29 -22.18 13.22 2.04
C THR A 29 -21.60 13.48 0.64
N ASN A 30 -22.40 13.35 -0.42
CA ASN A 30 -21.96 13.69 -1.77
C ASN A 30 -21.76 15.21 -1.98
N SER A 31 -22.54 16.06 -1.30
CA SER A 31 -22.32 17.51 -1.28
C SER A 31 -21.05 17.89 -0.53
N LEU A 32 -20.70 17.19 0.56
CA LEU A 32 -19.42 17.33 1.25
C LEU A 32 -18.22 16.91 0.38
N ASN A 33 -18.38 15.89 -0.47
CA ASN A 33 -17.33 15.46 -1.39
C ASN A 33 -17.13 16.42 -2.58
N GLN A 34 -18.14 17.19 -3.01
CA GLN A 34 -17.96 18.20 -4.06
C GLN A 34 -17.07 19.37 -3.59
N ASN A 35 -17.10 19.71 -2.29
CA ASN A 35 -16.22 20.73 -1.70
C ASN A 35 -14.74 20.30 -1.63
N THR A 36 -14.41 19.02 -1.91
CA THR A 36 -13.02 18.55 -2.00
C THR A 36 -12.43 18.58 -3.41
N LYS A 37 -13.25 18.87 -4.44
CA LYS A 37 -12.76 18.99 -5.83
C LYS A 37 -12.13 20.35 -6.14
N ASP A 38 -12.45 21.39 -5.38
CA ASP A 38 -11.90 22.74 -5.58
C ASP A 38 -10.52 22.95 -4.89
N ILE A 39 -10.01 21.96 -4.16
CA ILE A 39 -8.66 21.98 -3.56
C ILE A 39 -7.59 21.45 -4.54
N ASN A 40 -7.97 20.75 -5.60
CA ASN A 40 -7.02 20.13 -6.54
C ASN A 40 -6.75 20.95 -7.82
N SER A 41 -7.15 22.22 -7.88
CA SER A 41 -6.76 23.13 -8.96
C SER A 41 -5.56 24.00 -8.57
N THR A 42 -4.42 23.38 -8.23
CA THR A 42 -3.13 24.08 -8.15
C THR A 42 -2.15 23.40 -9.09
N LYS A 43 -1.87 24.08 -10.21
CA LYS A 43 -0.62 23.93 -10.95
C LYS A 43 0.52 24.28 -10.00
N ASP A 44 1.10 23.28 -9.33
CA ASP A 44 2.45 23.30 -8.74
C ASP A 44 2.75 21.91 -8.18
N ILE A 45 3.27 21.01 -9.03
CA ILE A 45 3.65 19.62 -8.65
C ILE A 45 5.11 19.53 -8.17
N ASN A 46 5.87 20.62 -8.10
CA ASN A 46 7.29 20.55 -7.70
C ASN A 46 7.61 21.40 -6.47
N SER A 47 7.21 20.95 -5.28
CA SER A 47 7.93 21.22 -4.01
C SER A 47 7.42 20.36 -2.84
N THR A 48 7.41 19.03 -2.96
CA THR A 48 7.26 18.15 -1.79
C THR A 48 8.62 17.84 -1.17
N LYS A 49 9.31 18.88 -0.68
CA LYS A 49 10.15 18.72 0.51
C LYS A 49 9.24 19.03 1.69
N ASP A 50 9.14 18.08 2.62
CA ASP A 50 8.50 18.21 3.93
C ASP A 50 6.99 17.90 4.05
N ILE A 51 6.55 16.74 3.54
CA ILE A 51 5.37 16.01 4.09
C ILE A 51 5.78 14.63 4.67
N ASN A 52 7.07 14.41 4.94
CA ASN A 52 7.55 13.25 5.70
C ASN A 52 7.47 13.49 7.22
N SER A 53 6.31 13.90 7.73
CA SER A 53 6.02 13.79 9.16
C SER A 53 4.99 12.68 9.39
N THR A 54 5.43 11.45 9.20
CA THR A 54 4.75 10.22 9.65
C THR A 54 4.86 10.11 11.17
N LYS A 55 4.24 11.04 11.90
CA LYS A 55 3.87 10.81 13.29
C LYS A 55 2.37 10.49 13.30
N ASP A 56 2.10 9.24 13.68
CA ASP A 56 0.85 8.77 14.27
C ASP A 56 -0.28 8.32 13.31
N ILE A 57 0.04 7.43 12.36
CA ILE A 57 -0.92 6.35 12.05
C ILE A 57 -0.65 5.23 13.06
N ILE A 58 -1.48 5.15 14.11
CA ILE A 58 -1.38 4.06 15.09
C ILE A 58 -1.73 2.76 14.36
N SER A 59 -0.78 1.82 14.29
CA SER A 59 -1.02 0.54 13.64
C SER A 59 -2.20 -0.17 14.29
N THR A 60 -3.04 -0.86 13.51
CA THR A 60 -4.10 -1.74 14.03
C THR A 60 -3.56 -2.70 15.11
N ASN A 61 -2.30 -3.13 14.99
CA ASN A 61 -1.64 -3.96 16.01
C ASN A 61 -1.36 -3.21 17.32
N ASP A 62 -1.02 -1.92 17.26
CA ASP A 62 -0.80 -1.09 18.46
C ASP A 62 -2.12 -0.77 19.16
N ILE A 63 -3.20 -0.59 18.39
CA ILE A 63 -4.57 -0.47 18.91
C ILE A 63 -4.97 -1.77 19.63
N ILE A 64 -4.73 -2.93 19.00
CA ILE A 64 -4.99 -4.24 19.60
C ILE A 64 -4.20 -4.41 20.92
N LYS A 65 -2.90 -4.08 20.93
CA LYS A 65 -2.06 -4.11 22.15
C LYS A 65 -2.61 -3.19 23.24
N TYR A 66 -3.03 -1.98 22.88
CA TYR A 66 -3.63 -1.04 23.82
C TYR A 66 -4.88 -1.64 24.46
N PHE A 67 -5.79 -2.21 23.68
CA PHE A 67 -7.01 -2.82 24.22
C PHE A 67 -6.75 -4.09 25.04
N HIS A 68 -5.75 -4.91 24.67
CA HIS A 68 -5.28 -5.99 25.52
C HIS A 68 -4.86 -5.48 26.92
N SER A 69 -4.10 -4.37 26.96
CA SER A 69 -3.67 -3.75 28.23
C SER A 69 -4.82 -3.17 29.07
N LYS A 70 -5.95 -2.85 28.42
CA LYS A 70 -7.15 -2.30 29.06
C LYS A 70 -8.25 -3.32 29.33
N SER A 71 -8.05 -4.59 28.96
CA SER A 71 -9.01 -5.69 29.16
C SER A 71 -9.57 -5.77 30.58
N LYS A 72 -8.81 -5.35 31.60
CA LYS A 72 -9.25 -5.28 33.01
C LYS A 72 -10.34 -4.23 33.30
N TYR A 73 -10.49 -3.21 32.46
CA TYR A 73 -11.36 -2.05 32.68
C TYR A 73 -12.61 -2.04 31.77
N ILE A 74 -12.79 -3.08 30.95
CA ILE A 74 -13.91 -3.23 30.01
C ILE A 74 -14.55 -4.59 30.22
N SER A 75 -15.85 -4.73 29.91
CA SER A 75 -16.50 -6.04 30.03
C SER A 75 -15.99 -7.01 28.97
N ASP A 76 -16.02 -8.32 29.26
CA ASP A 76 -15.62 -9.35 28.30
C ASP A 76 -16.43 -9.27 27.00
N SER A 77 -17.71 -8.90 27.08
CA SER A 77 -18.58 -8.71 25.92
C SER A 77 -18.12 -7.56 25.03
N GLU A 78 -17.78 -6.41 25.61
CA GLU A 78 -17.28 -5.23 24.87
C GLU A 78 -15.90 -5.49 24.27
N TYR A 79 -15.01 -6.13 25.04
CA TYR A 79 -13.69 -6.52 24.58
C TYR A 79 -13.75 -7.47 23.38
N ASN A 80 -14.59 -8.51 23.44
CA ASN A 80 -14.76 -9.46 22.34
C ASN A 80 -15.37 -8.81 21.09
N THR A 81 -16.34 -7.91 21.27
CA THR A 81 -16.95 -7.14 20.17
C THR A 81 -15.89 -6.30 19.47
N LEU A 82 -15.08 -5.58 20.24
CA LEU A 82 -14.03 -4.73 19.73
C LEU A 82 -12.94 -5.53 19.01
N LEU A 83 -12.50 -6.67 19.59
CA LEU A 83 -11.50 -7.54 18.98
C LEU A 83 -11.97 -8.07 17.61
N ASN A 84 -13.25 -8.43 17.49
CA ASN A 84 -13.83 -8.88 16.23
C ASN A 84 -13.82 -7.75 15.17
N ILE A 85 -14.20 -6.52 15.56
CA ILE A 85 -14.15 -5.36 14.67
C ILE A 85 -12.71 -5.09 14.19
N LEU A 86 -11.75 -5.05 15.10
CA LEU A 86 -10.33 -4.80 14.78
C LEU A 86 -9.76 -5.89 13.87
N THR A 87 -10.12 -7.15 14.12
CA THR A 87 -9.72 -8.29 13.27
C THR A 87 -10.29 -8.14 11.86
N LYS A 88 -11.57 -7.75 11.74
CA LYS A 88 -12.21 -7.52 10.44
C LYS A 88 -11.59 -6.35 9.68
N ILE A 89 -11.24 -5.27 10.37
CA ILE A 89 -10.53 -4.12 9.78
C ILE A 89 -9.18 -4.58 9.24
N LYS A 90 -8.37 -5.24 10.07
CA LYS A 90 -7.06 -5.78 9.67
C LYS A 90 -7.16 -6.70 8.45
N TYR A 91 -8.12 -7.62 8.44
CA TYR A 91 -8.35 -8.51 7.30
C TYR A 91 -8.70 -7.74 6.02
N THR A 92 -9.50 -6.68 6.14
CA THR A 92 -9.90 -5.84 5.01
C THR A 92 -8.70 -5.07 4.45
N GLU A 93 -7.85 -4.52 5.31
CA GLU A 93 -6.60 -3.84 4.93
C GLU A 93 -5.65 -4.81 4.20
N GLU A 94 -5.44 -6.00 4.75
CA GLU A 94 -4.60 -7.04 4.12
C GLU A 94 -5.14 -7.45 2.74
N CYS A 95 -6.47 -7.54 2.58
CA CYS A 95 -7.10 -7.80 1.29
C CYS A 95 -6.87 -6.67 0.29
N GLU A 96 -6.95 -5.41 0.71
CA GLU A 96 -6.68 -4.25 -0.16
C GLU A 96 -5.22 -4.24 -0.62
N TYR A 97 -4.26 -4.41 0.28
CA TYR A 97 -2.84 -4.47 -0.07
C TYR A 97 -2.55 -5.62 -1.02
N LYS A 98 -3.11 -6.81 -0.76
CA LYS A 98 -2.97 -7.96 -1.65
C LYS A 98 -3.44 -7.63 -3.07
N LYS A 99 -4.62 -7.00 -3.20
CA LYS A 99 -5.16 -6.56 -4.50
C LYS A 99 -4.25 -5.54 -5.19
N LEU A 100 -3.75 -4.54 -4.47
CA LEU A 100 -2.82 -3.54 -5.02
C LEU A 100 -1.53 -4.20 -5.56
N LYS A 101 -0.98 -5.16 -4.82
CA LYS A 101 0.20 -5.91 -5.26
C LYS A 101 -0.10 -6.73 -6.51
N GLU A 102 -1.20 -7.48 -6.52
CA GLU A 102 -1.57 -8.35 -7.64
C GLU A 102 -1.83 -7.55 -8.93
N GLU A 103 -2.52 -6.42 -8.83
CA GLU A 103 -2.73 -5.50 -9.95
C GLU A 103 -1.41 -4.86 -10.41
N GLY A 104 -0.55 -4.45 -9.48
CA GLY A 104 0.77 -3.91 -9.80
C GLY A 104 1.65 -4.92 -10.54
N ASP A 105 1.69 -6.17 -10.05
CA ASP A 105 2.42 -7.27 -10.65
C ASP A 105 1.86 -7.60 -12.06
N LEU A 106 0.54 -7.49 -12.24
CA LEU A 106 -0.11 -7.67 -13.54
C LEU A 106 0.29 -6.57 -14.54
N GLU A 107 0.21 -5.31 -14.14
CA GLU A 107 0.60 -4.19 -15.00
C GLU A 107 2.10 -4.21 -15.32
N TYR A 108 2.94 -4.64 -14.38
CA TYR A 108 4.37 -4.87 -14.62
C TYR A 108 4.60 -5.92 -15.72
N ARG A 109 3.92 -7.07 -15.63
CA ARG A 109 4.03 -8.14 -16.65
C ARG A 109 3.54 -7.71 -18.03
N LYS A 110 2.58 -6.78 -18.10
CA LYS A 110 2.12 -6.16 -19.36
C LYS A 110 3.10 -5.12 -19.93
N GLY A 111 4.16 -4.77 -19.20
CA GLY A 111 5.07 -3.69 -19.58
C GLY A 111 4.56 -2.28 -19.24
N ASN A 112 3.42 -2.16 -18.55
CA ASN A 112 2.83 -0.88 -18.15
C ASN A 112 3.48 -0.35 -16.87
N TYR A 113 4.79 -0.08 -16.90
CA TYR A 113 5.58 0.24 -15.71
C TYR A 113 5.09 1.47 -14.96
N ASN A 114 4.60 2.51 -15.65
CA ASN A 114 4.02 3.70 -15.01
C ASN A 114 2.77 3.37 -14.19
N LYS A 115 1.90 2.47 -14.66
CA LYS A 115 0.72 2.04 -13.90
C LYS A 115 1.12 1.20 -12.69
N ALA A 116 2.08 0.31 -12.87
CA ALA A 116 2.63 -0.49 -11.77
C ALA A 116 3.26 0.41 -10.68
N LEU A 117 4.00 1.47 -11.06
CA LEU A 117 4.54 2.45 -10.10
C LEU A 117 3.47 3.08 -9.22
N VAL A 118 2.34 3.50 -9.80
CA VAL A 118 1.23 4.10 -9.04
C VAL A 118 0.67 3.10 -8.02
N LEU A 119 0.44 1.86 -8.44
CA LEU A 119 -0.10 0.80 -7.58
C LEU A 119 0.86 0.45 -6.42
N TYR A 120 2.15 0.26 -6.72
CA TYR A 120 3.15 0.01 -5.68
C TYR A 120 3.37 1.21 -4.74
N THR A 121 3.26 2.44 -5.26
CA THR A 121 3.35 3.64 -4.42
C THR A 121 2.18 3.73 -3.46
N LYS A 122 0.95 3.44 -3.92
CA LYS A 122 -0.22 3.36 -3.04
C LYS A 122 -0.04 2.27 -1.97
N TYR A 123 0.52 1.12 -2.32
CA TYR A 123 0.83 0.07 -1.35
C TYR A 123 1.82 0.58 -0.29
N ILE A 124 2.93 1.20 -0.70
CA ILE A 124 4.00 1.67 0.20
C ILE A 124 3.51 2.73 1.20
N GLN A 125 2.52 3.55 0.82
CA GLN A 125 1.95 4.56 1.72
C GLN A 125 1.34 3.96 3.00
N GLY A 126 0.81 2.74 2.93
CA GLY A 126 0.15 2.09 4.06
C GLY A 126 0.87 0.87 4.62
N ASN A 127 1.62 0.15 3.78
CA ASN A 127 2.34 -1.07 4.17
C ASN A 127 3.73 -1.14 3.49
N PRO A 128 4.69 -0.30 3.88
CA PRO A 128 6.03 -0.35 3.28
C PRO A 128 6.74 -1.67 3.65
N ASN A 129 7.29 -2.38 2.65
CA ASN A 129 8.08 -3.60 2.87
C ASN A 129 9.06 -3.86 1.71
N THR A 130 10.04 -4.73 1.98
CA THR A 130 11.11 -5.13 1.05
C THR A 130 10.60 -5.52 -0.33
N VAL A 131 9.55 -6.34 -0.39
CA VAL A 131 9.05 -6.92 -1.65
C VAL A 131 8.51 -5.83 -2.57
N ILE A 132 7.75 -4.87 -2.02
CA ILE A 132 7.16 -3.81 -2.83
C ILE A 132 8.20 -2.76 -3.25
N TYR A 133 9.19 -2.45 -2.41
CA TYR A 133 10.36 -1.65 -2.84
C TYR A 133 11.15 -2.35 -3.96
N ASN A 134 11.30 -3.67 -3.90
CA ASN A 134 11.91 -4.44 -4.99
C ASN A 134 11.10 -4.35 -6.29
N ASN A 135 9.78 -4.46 -6.21
CA ASN A 135 8.94 -4.41 -7.40
C ASN A 135 8.91 -3.00 -8.01
N ARG A 136 8.87 -1.95 -7.17
CA ARG A 136 8.86 -0.55 -7.61
C ARG A 136 10.22 -0.12 -8.19
N SER A 137 11.34 -0.50 -7.56
CA SER A 137 12.68 -0.29 -8.15
C SER A 137 12.82 -0.97 -9.51
N ALA A 138 12.25 -2.17 -9.70
CA ALA A 138 12.26 -2.84 -11.00
C ALA A 138 11.49 -2.04 -12.06
N CYS A 139 10.40 -1.35 -11.71
CA CYS A 139 9.71 -0.43 -12.63
C CYS A 139 10.60 0.77 -13.01
N TYR A 140 11.19 1.44 -12.01
CA TYR A 140 12.09 2.57 -12.24
C TYR A 140 13.25 2.18 -13.15
N PHE A 141 13.86 1.02 -12.91
CA PHE A 141 14.92 0.48 -13.76
C PHE A 141 14.47 0.31 -15.22
N LYS A 142 13.27 -0.28 -15.44
CA LYS A 142 12.71 -0.46 -16.79
C LYS A 142 12.35 0.84 -17.50
N LEU A 143 12.15 1.91 -16.74
CA LEU A 143 11.90 3.27 -17.25
C LEU A 143 13.19 4.10 -17.38
N ASN A 144 14.36 3.51 -17.14
CA ASN A 144 15.66 4.21 -17.09
C ASN A 144 15.73 5.34 -16.05
N MET A 145 14.89 5.26 -15.01
CA MET A 145 14.88 6.19 -13.87
C MET A 145 15.84 5.67 -12.80
N PHE A 146 17.14 5.76 -13.08
CA PHE A 146 18.16 5.08 -12.26
C PHE A 146 18.32 5.67 -10.85
N LYS A 147 18.09 6.97 -10.66
CA LYS A 147 18.16 7.63 -9.34
C LYS A 147 17.06 7.12 -8.41
N GLU A 148 15.83 7.08 -8.90
CA GLU A 148 14.66 6.59 -8.16
C GLU A 148 14.77 5.09 -7.90
N CYS A 149 15.33 4.33 -8.85
CA CYS A 149 15.65 2.92 -8.66
C CYS A 149 16.65 2.71 -7.52
N GLU A 150 17.74 3.50 -7.49
CA GLU A 150 18.75 3.45 -6.42
C GLU A 150 18.13 3.76 -5.05
N GLU A 151 17.33 4.82 -4.94
CA GLU A 151 16.65 5.19 -3.70
C GLU A 151 15.75 4.08 -3.18
N ASP A 152 14.94 3.45 -4.05
CA ASP A 152 14.06 2.35 -3.65
C ASP A 152 14.84 1.12 -3.23
N CYS A 153 15.96 0.81 -3.91
CA CYS A 153 16.82 -0.30 -3.50
C CYS A 153 17.42 -0.06 -2.12
N LYS A 154 17.94 1.14 -1.86
CA LYS A 154 18.49 1.53 -0.55
C LYS A 154 17.43 1.50 0.54
N LYS A 155 16.21 2.01 0.28
CA LYS A 155 15.08 1.93 1.22
C LYS A 155 14.70 0.48 1.50
N GLY A 156 14.64 -0.36 0.47
CA GLY A 156 14.32 -1.78 0.62
C GLY A 156 15.34 -2.55 1.47
N LEU A 157 16.64 -2.24 1.33
CA LEU A 157 17.70 -2.84 2.15
C LEU A 157 17.60 -2.48 3.65
N VAL A 158 16.93 -1.38 4.02
CA VAL A 158 16.64 -1.07 5.43
C VAL A 158 15.66 -2.09 6.04
N PHE A 159 14.77 -2.68 5.22
CA PHE A 159 13.82 -3.70 5.68
C PHE A 159 14.41 -5.11 5.66
N ASP A 160 15.23 -5.42 4.66
CA ASP A 160 15.91 -6.70 4.53
C ASP A 160 17.23 -6.51 3.78
N GLU A 161 18.32 -6.45 4.55
CA GLU A 161 19.67 -6.32 4.04
C GLU A 161 20.15 -7.58 3.28
N PHE A 162 19.48 -8.73 3.47
CA PHE A 162 19.84 -9.97 2.80
C PHE A 162 19.17 -10.12 1.42
N PHE A 163 18.38 -9.13 1.00
CA PHE A 163 17.64 -9.20 -0.26
C PHE A 163 18.54 -8.93 -1.49
N VAL A 164 19.23 -9.98 -1.95
CA VAL A 164 20.31 -9.93 -2.94
C VAL A 164 19.96 -9.23 -4.27
N LYS A 165 18.67 -9.25 -4.68
CA LYS A 165 18.22 -8.60 -5.92
C LYS A 165 18.46 -7.09 -5.92
N PHE A 166 18.47 -6.43 -4.76
CA PHE A 166 18.77 -5.00 -4.68
C PHE A 166 20.21 -4.69 -5.07
N TYR A 167 21.17 -5.50 -4.62
CA TYR A 167 22.59 -5.32 -4.93
C TYR A 167 22.86 -5.38 -6.43
N GLY A 168 22.26 -6.35 -7.13
CA GLY A 168 22.38 -6.44 -8.59
C GLY A 168 21.78 -5.23 -9.31
N ARG A 169 20.66 -4.70 -8.81
CA ARG A 169 20.01 -3.53 -9.41
C ARG A 169 20.77 -2.24 -9.11
N LEU A 170 21.27 -2.07 -7.89
CA LEU A 170 22.16 -0.97 -7.50
C LEU A 170 23.44 -0.96 -8.33
N ALA A 171 24.02 -2.13 -8.56
CA ALA A 171 25.22 -2.27 -9.37
C ALA A 171 25.05 -1.74 -10.81
N LEU A 172 23.84 -1.84 -11.35
CA LEU A 172 23.50 -1.36 -12.69
C LEU A 172 23.05 0.11 -12.72
N CYS A 173 22.65 0.69 -11.57
CA CYS A 173 22.12 2.05 -11.49
C CYS A 173 23.15 3.09 -11.02
N THR A 174 24.25 2.66 -10.42
CA THR A 174 25.21 3.52 -9.71
C THR A 174 26.60 3.45 -10.35
N ALA A 175 27.45 4.43 -10.04
CA ALA A 175 28.84 4.41 -10.48
C ALA A 175 29.66 3.39 -9.68
N GLU A 176 29.26 3.12 -8.43
CA GLU A 176 29.90 2.21 -7.49
C GLU A 176 29.49 0.74 -7.72
N GLY A 177 29.29 0.36 -8.99
CA GLY A 177 28.67 -0.91 -9.34
C GLY A 177 29.42 -2.14 -8.82
N GLU A 178 30.76 -2.10 -8.85
CA GLU A 178 31.62 -3.17 -8.34
C GLU A 178 31.47 -3.38 -6.84
N GLU A 179 31.30 -2.30 -6.07
CA GLU A 179 31.14 -2.38 -4.61
C GLU A 179 29.82 -3.07 -4.25
N TRP A 180 28.73 -2.73 -4.95
CA TRP A 180 27.44 -3.36 -4.74
C TRP A 180 27.43 -4.84 -5.13
N ILE A 181 28.09 -5.20 -6.24
CA ILE A 181 28.26 -6.61 -6.61
C ILE A 181 29.04 -7.38 -5.55
N LYS A 182 30.15 -6.82 -5.04
CA LYS A 182 30.92 -7.45 -3.98
C LYS A 182 30.04 -7.73 -2.76
N LYS A 183 29.31 -6.73 -2.26
CA LYS A 183 28.39 -6.90 -1.13
C LYS A 183 27.34 -7.99 -1.40
N GLY A 184 26.77 -8.02 -2.59
CA GLY A 184 25.79 -9.06 -2.96
C GLY A 184 26.38 -10.47 -3.04
N LEU A 185 27.61 -10.62 -3.54
CA LEU A 185 28.32 -11.90 -3.61
C LEU A 185 28.87 -12.35 -2.26
N ASP A 186 29.17 -11.42 -1.34
CA ASP A 186 29.52 -11.77 0.04
C ASP A 186 28.32 -12.44 0.75
N LEU A 187 27.08 -12.10 0.36
CA LEU A 187 25.85 -12.75 0.83
C LEU A 187 25.54 -14.05 0.10
N GLU A 188 25.61 -14.05 -1.24
CA GLU A 188 25.36 -15.21 -2.08
C GLU A 188 26.49 -15.43 -3.09
N PRO A 189 27.59 -16.13 -2.71
CA PRO A 189 28.76 -16.30 -3.56
C PRO A 189 28.47 -17.00 -4.90
N ASP A 190 27.48 -17.89 -4.94
CA ASP A 190 27.14 -18.66 -6.14
C ASP A 190 26.00 -18.03 -6.97
N ASN A 191 25.63 -16.78 -6.68
CA ASN A 191 24.57 -16.09 -7.42
C ASN A 191 24.98 -15.82 -8.87
N LYS A 192 24.43 -16.62 -9.79
CA LYS A 192 24.71 -16.54 -11.24
C LYS A 192 24.38 -15.17 -11.83
N ILE A 193 23.33 -14.51 -11.36
CA ILE A 193 22.89 -13.20 -11.88
C ILE A 193 23.92 -12.14 -11.50
N LEU A 194 24.37 -12.11 -10.25
CA LEU A 194 25.39 -11.16 -9.81
C LEU A 194 26.73 -11.38 -10.52
N ARG A 195 27.14 -12.63 -10.72
CA ARG A 195 28.35 -12.94 -11.50
C ARG A 195 28.25 -12.50 -12.96
N GLN A 196 27.07 -12.63 -13.58
CA GLN A 196 26.84 -12.13 -14.92
C GLN A 196 26.92 -10.59 -14.97
N ILE A 197 26.33 -9.89 -14.00
CA ILE A 197 26.42 -8.43 -13.90
C ILE A 197 27.87 -7.99 -13.66
N GLN A 198 28.63 -8.70 -12.82
CA GLN A 198 30.04 -8.45 -12.58
C GLN A 198 30.85 -8.45 -13.87
N GLN A 199 30.68 -9.49 -14.70
CA GLN A 199 31.34 -9.61 -16.00
C GLN A 199 30.95 -8.47 -16.94
N GLN A 200 29.67 -8.07 -16.96
CA GLN A 200 29.19 -6.96 -17.79
C GLN A 200 29.84 -5.63 -17.39
N ILE A 201 29.98 -5.37 -16.08
CA ILE A 201 30.61 -4.15 -15.57
C ILE A 201 32.10 -4.11 -15.95
N GLN A 202 32.81 -5.23 -15.79
CA GLN A 202 34.24 -5.34 -16.11
C GLN A 202 34.56 -5.29 -17.61
N SER A 203 33.57 -5.58 -18.46
CA SER A 203 33.72 -5.57 -19.92
C SER A 203 33.51 -4.21 -20.58
N LYS A 204 33.10 -3.19 -19.81
CA LYS A 204 32.90 -1.81 -20.28
C LYS A 204 34.17 -0.98 -20.12
#